data_AF-A0A914NR28-F1
#
_entry.id   AF-A0A914NR28-F1
#
_cell.length_a   1.000
_cell.length_b   1.000
_cell.length_c   1.000
_cell.angle_alpha   90.00
_cell.angle_beta   90.00
_cell.angle_gamma   90.00
#
_symmetry.space_group_name_H-M   'P 1'
#
loop_
_entity.id
_entity.type
_entity.pdbx_description
1 polymer ?
#
loop_
_entity_poly.entity_id
_entity_poly.type
_entity_poly.pdbx_seq_one_letter_code
_entity_poly.pdbx_strand_id
1 'polypeptide(L)'
;MAKYCLKKPSRRLTCKKKYKIQRKVREHSKENQKNWIKELFESSHDQYLVDSLPEIVESDGKSARTYASEVRKTIENADILIEVLDARDPIGSRSPKIEKLVIDKGKRLVLLLNKIDLVPKENVKKWLLYFR
;
A
#
# COMPACT_ATOMS: atom_id res chain seq x y z
N MET A 1 -61.38 32.93 -20.47
CA MET A 1 -60.60 32.47 -19.30
C MET A 1 -59.61 31.40 -19.74
N ALA A 2 -58.31 31.73 -19.88
CA ALA A 2 -57.29 30.76 -20.28
C ALA A 2 -56.52 30.26 -19.04
N LYS A 3 -56.57 28.94 -18.79
CA LYS A 3 -55.78 28.28 -17.74
C LYS A 3 -54.31 28.28 -18.15
N TYR A 4 -53.50 29.12 -17.50
CA TYR A 4 -52.05 29.04 -17.60
C TYR A 4 -51.56 27.78 -16.87
N CYS A 5 -51.35 26.69 -17.61
CA CYS A 5 -50.62 25.53 -17.11
C CYS A 5 -49.15 25.93 -16.93
N LEU A 6 -48.72 26.17 -15.68
CA LEU A 6 -47.31 26.33 -15.35
C LEU A 6 -46.57 25.05 -15.76
N LYS A 7 -45.80 25.11 -16.86
CA LYS A 7 -44.90 24.04 -17.30
C LYS A 7 -43.78 23.88 -16.28
N LYS A 8 -44.05 23.24 -15.13
CA LYS A 8 -42.99 22.86 -14.19
C LYS A 8 -42.11 21.82 -14.89
N PRO A 9 -40.81 22.09 -15.12
CA PRO A 9 -39.94 21.11 -15.76
C PRO A 9 -39.85 19.87 -14.87
N SER A 10 -39.96 18.70 -15.50
CA SER A 10 -39.83 17.43 -14.81
C SER A 10 -38.44 17.32 -14.17
N ARG A 11 -38.38 17.09 -12.86
CA ARG A 11 -37.13 16.81 -12.12
C ARG A 11 -36.55 15.43 -12.45
N ARG A 12 -37.21 14.65 -13.30
CA ARG A 12 -36.74 13.32 -13.72
C ARG A 12 -35.52 13.48 -14.62
N LEU A 13 -34.37 13.06 -14.12
CA LEU A 13 -33.16 12.94 -14.91
C LEU A 13 -33.21 11.65 -15.73
N THR A 14 -32.84 11.76 -17.01
CA THR A 14 -32.61 10.59 -17.85
C THR A 14 -31.49 9.74 -17.28
N CYS A 15 -31.52 8.43 -17.52
CA CYS A 15 -30.47 7.52 -17.05
C CYS A 15 -29.07 7.98 -17.50
N LYS A 16 -28.94 8.52 -18.71
CA LYS A 16 -27.70 9.11 -19.25
C LYS A 16 -27.20 10.31 -18.42
N LYS A 17 -28.10 11.20 -17.99
CA LYS A 17 -27.74 12.33 -17.11
C LYS A 17 -27.34 11.85 -15.71
N LYS A 18 -28.07 10.88 -15.13
CA LYS A 18 -27.73 10.27 -13.83
C LYS A 18 -26.36 9.61 -13.86
N TYR A 19 -26.06 8.81 -14.89
CA TYR A 19 -24.75 8.17 -15.07
C TYR A 19 -23.61 9.20 -15.16
N LYS A 20 -23.78 10.28 -15.94
CA LYS A 20 -22.76 11.34 -16.04
C LYS A 20 -22.48 12.01 -14.70
N ILE A 21 -23.51 12.29 -13.91
CA ILE A 21 -23.36 12.89 -12.58
C ILE A 21 -22.62 11.92 -11.66
N GLN A 22 -23.05 10.66 -11.58
CA GLN A 22 -22.41 9.65 -10.74
C GLN A 22 -20.96 9.42 -11.12
N ARG A 23 -20.66 9.39 -12.43
CA ARG A 23 -19.30 9.28 -12.95
C ARG A 23 -18.44 10.47 -12.51
N LYS A 24 -18.95 11.70 -12.67
CA LYS A 24 -18.23 12.92 -12.30
C LYS A 24 -17.99 13.03 -10.80
N VAL A 25 -18.96 12.61 -9.97
CA VAL A 25 -18.80 12.52 -8.50
C VAL A 25 -17.74 11.49 -8.13
N ARG A 26 -17.75 10.31 -8.76
CA ARG A 26 -16.76 9.26 -8.53
C ARG A 26 -15.35 9.71 -8.95
N GLU A 27 -15.22 10.39 -10.09
CA GLU A 27 -13.95 10.93 -10.58
C GLU A 27 -13.41 12.00 -9.61
N HIS A 28 -14.24 12.97 -9.22
CA HIS A 28 -13.84 14.02 -8.29
C HIS A 28 -13.48 13.48 -6.90
N SER A 29 -14.21 12.47 -6.40
CA SER A 29 -13.87 11.81 -5.13
C SER A 29 -12.51 11.08 -5.20
N LYS A 30 -12.21 10.40 -6.32
CA LYS A 30 -10.90 9.77 -6.54
C LYS A 30 -9.77 10.79 -6.62
N GLU A 31 -10.01 11.93 -7.26
CA GLU A 31 -9.04 12.99 -7.43
C GLU A 31 -8.75 13.72 -6.11
N ASN A 32 -9.79 14.03 -5.33
CA ASN A 32 -9.64 14.58 -3.98
C ASN A 32 -8.87 13.62 -3.07
N GLN A 33 -9.15 12.31 -3.14
CA GLN A 33 -8.41 11.31 -2.37
C GLN A 33 -6.93 11.24 -2.81
N LYS A 34 -6.64 11.34 -4.11
CA LYS A 34 -5.26 11.39 -4.62
C LYS A 34 -4.53 12.66 -4.14
N ASN A 35 -5.17 13.81 -4.19
CA ASN A 35 -4.59 15.09 -3.77
C ASN A 35 -4.33 15.13 -2.27
N TRP A 36 -5.26 14.64 -1.43
CA TRP A 36 -5.05 14.50 0.02
C TRP A 36 -3.85 13.62 0.36
N ILE A 37 -3.73 12.48 -0.32
CA ILE A 37 -2.59 11.57 -0.14
C ILE A 37 -1.30 12.25 -0.58
N LYS A 38 -1.32 12.99 -1.68
CA LYS A 38 -0.17 13.74 -2.19
C LYS A 38 0.27 14.82 -1.18
N GLU A 39 -0.64 15.65 -0.70
CA GLU A 39 -0.35 16.71 0.29
C GLU A 39 0.20 16.15 1.61
N LEU A 40 -0.37 15.05 2.12
CA LEU A 40 0.13 14.36 3.32
C LEU A 40 1.56 13.82 3.14
N PHE A 41 1.90 13.36 1.93
CA PHE A 41 3.23 12.84 1.61
C PHE A 41 4.27 13.97 1.36
N GLU A 42 3.87 15.04 0.69
CA GLU A 42 4.71 16.23 0.42
C GLU A 42 5.19 16.88 1.75
N SER A 43 4.31 16.86 2.76
CA SER A 43 4.58 17.37 4.10
C SER A 43 5.62 16.54 4.88
N SER A 44 5.87 15.29 4.47
CA SER A 44 6.71 14.32 5.20
C SER A 44 8.12 14.14 4.62
N HIS A 45 8.49 14.84 3.53
CA HIS A 45 9.83 14.78 2.90
C HIS A 45 10.33 13.38 2.49
N ASP A 46 9.44 12.41 2.22
CA ASP A 46 9.83 11.06 1.76
C ASP A 46 9.33 10.78 0.32
N GLN A 47 9.92 11.53 -0.62
CA GLN A 47 9.59 11.51 -2.04
C GLN A 47 9.98 10.18 -2.75
N TYR A 48 10.80 9.32 -2.12
CA TYR A 48 11.35 8.10 -2.74
C TYR A 48 10.53 6.81 -2.52
N LEU A 49 9.55 6.83 -1.62
CA LEU A 49 8.76 5.63 -1.28
C LEU A 49 7.51 5.43 -2.16
N VAL A 50 7.08 6.46 -2.89
CA VAL A 50 5.87 6.42 -3.73
C VAL A 50 6.16 5.77 -5.09
N ASP A 51 7.33 6.03 -5.67
CA ASP A 51 7.70 5.58 -7.02
C ASP A 51 8.16 4.11 -7.09
N SER A 52 8.45 3.48 -5.95
CA SER A 52 9.00 2.14 -5.89
C SER A 52 8.04 1.09 -5.34
N LEU A 53 6.80 1.44 -5.02
CA LEU A 53 5.77 0.46 -4.68
C LEU A 53 5.37 -0.28 -5.97
N PRO A 54 5.59 -1.61 -6.04
CA PRO A 54 5.07 -2.36 -7.17
C PRO A 54 3.56 -2.20 -7.17
N GLU A 55 2.97 -2.17 -8.36
CA GLU A 55 1.54 -2.36 -8.57
C GLU A 55 1.22 -3.82 -8.18
N ILE A 56 1.22 -4.12 -6.87
CA ILE A 56 0.98 -5.47 -6.37
C ILE A 56 -0.51 -5.74 -6.54
N VAL A 57 -0.77 -6.68 -7.44
CA VAL A 57 -2.06 -7.23 -7.86
C VAL A 57 -3.05 -7.29 -6.70
N GLU A 58 -4.17 -6.57 -6.86
CA GLU A 58 -5.34 -6.63 -5.99
C GLU A 58 -5.80 -8.08 -5.85
N SER A 59 -5.43 -8.75 -4.75
CA SER A 59 -5.91 -10.12 -4.49
C SER A 59 -6.90 -10.21 -3.34
N ASP A 60 -6.90 -9.30 -2.36
CA ASP A 60 -7.84 -9.42 -1.23
C ASP A 60 -8.24 -8.05 -0.65
N GLY A 61 -9.22 -7.38 -1.29
CA GLY A 61 -10.12 -6.35 -0.73
C GLY A 61 -9.55 -5.09 -0.07
N LYS A 62 -8.25 -5.03 0.24
CA LYS A 62 -7.51 -3.92 0.83
C LYS A 62 -6.50 -3.46 -0.21
N SER A 63 -6.56 -2.18 -0.56
CA SER A 63 -5.61 -1.59 -1.51
C SER A 63 -4.18 -1.75 -1.00
N ALA A 64 -3.20 -1.95 -1.89
CA ALA A 64 -1.77 -2.01 -1.54
C ALA A 64 -1.32 -0.82 -0.66
N ARG A 65 -1.98 0.33 -0.82
CA ARG A 65 -1.80 1.54 0.01
C ARG A 65 -2.15 1.33 1.49
N THR A 66 -3.21 0.57 1.78
CA THR A 66 -3.64 0.26 3.15
C THR A 66 -2.55 -0.55 3.86
N TYR A 67 -2.05 -1.61 3.23
CA TYR A 67 -0.97 -2.44 3.77
C TYR A 67 0.32 -1.64 3.97
N ALA A 68 0.71 -0.82 3.00
CA ALA A 68 1.89 0.04 3.13
C ALA A 68 1.75 1.06 4.28
N SER A 69 0.54 1.55 4.56
CA SER A 69 0.28 2.44 5.70
C SER A 69 0.37 1.71 7.04
N GLU A 70 -0.13 0.47 7.11
CA GLU A 70 -0.06 -0.37 8.31
C GLU A 70 1.39 -0.72 8.64
N VAL A 71 2.18 -1.13 7.64
CA VAL A 71 3.61 -1.44 7.82
C VAL A 71 4.39 -0.24 8.36
N ARG A 72 4.16 0.97 7.83
CA ARG A 72 4.83 2.19 8.34
C ARG A 72 4.51 2.46 9.80
N LYS A 73 3.23 2.36 10.18
CA LYS A 73 2.79 2.52 11.58
C LYS A 73 3.43 1.48 12.50
N THR A 74 3.49 0.22 12.05
CA THR A 74 4.14 -0.86 12.80
C THR A 74 5.63 -0.59 12.98
N ILE A 75 6.31 -0.14 11.93
CA ILE A 75 7.74 0.24 12.01
C ILE A 75 7.93 1.38 12.99
N GLU A 76 7.03 2.36 13.07
CA GLU A 76 7.13 3.50 14.00
C GLU A 76 6.93 3.08 15.46
N ASN A 77 5.99 2.19 15.72
CA ASN A 77 5.65 1.74 17.07
C ASN A 77 6.60 0.67 17.62
N ALA A 78 7.32 -0.07 16.77
CA ALA A 78 8.18 -1.17 17.20
C ALA A 78 9.60 -0.71 17.57
N ASP A 79 10.21 -1.30 18.59
CA ASP A 79 11.63 -1.08 18.92
C ASP A 79 12.55 -2.02 18.11
N ILE A 80 12.07 -3.23 17.84
CA ILE A 80 12.78 -4.30 17.13
C ILE A 80 11.87 -4.86 16.05
N LEU A 81 12.40 -5.03 14.84
CA LEU A 81 11.70 -5.66 13.72
C LEU A 81 12.33 -7.01 13.40
N ILE A 82 11.49 -8.03 13.24
CA ILE A 82 11.91 -9.39 12.87
C ILE A 82 11.38 -9.68 11.48
N GLU A 83 12.29 -9.90 10.53
CA GLU A 83 11.96 -10.30 9.17
C GLU A 83 12.13 -11.81 9.03
N VAL A 84 11.04 -12.49 8.69
CA VAL A 84 11.03 -13.95 8.56
C VAL A 84 11.31 -14.33 7.11
N LEU A 85 12.39 -15.08 6.90
CA LEU A 85 12.86 -15.55 5.60
C LEU A 85 12.63 -17.05 5.46
N ASP A 86 12.25 -17.53 4.28
CA ASP A 86 12.24 -18.97 3.99
C ASP A 86 13.67 -19.47 3.76
N ALA A 87 14.12 -20.51 4.46
CA ALA A 87 15.47 -21.05 4.33
C ALA A 87 15.81 -21.57 2.92
N ARG A 88 14.80 -21.92 2.10
CA ARG A 88 14.98 -22.41 0.73
C ARG A 88 15.34 -21.27 -0.23
N ASP A 89 14.69 -20.13 -0.08
CA ASP A 89 14.95 -18.92 -0.87
C ASP A 89 14.93 -17.67 0.05
N PRO A 90 16.02 -17.46 0.80
CA PRO A 90 16.09 -16.35 1.73
C PRO A 90 16.38 -15.03 1.03
N ILE A 91 16.74 -15.01 -0.26
CA ILE A 91 16.92 -13.77 -1.02
C ILE A 91 15.58 -13.29 -1.59
N GLY A 92 14.77 -14.20 -2.12
CA GLY A 92 13.43 -13.87 -2.63
C GLY A 92 12.44 -13.47 -1.54
N SER A 93 12.64 -13.95 -0.32
CA SER A 93 11.81 -13.60 0.84
C SER A 93 12.20 -12.27 1.51
N ARG A 94 13.30 -11.62 1.08
CA ARG A 94 13.78 -10.36 1.68
C ARG A 94 13.12 -9.13 1.08
N SER A 95 13.09 -8.07 1.89
CA SER A 95 12.52 -6.78 1.52
C SER A 95 13.49 -5.61 1.76
N PRO A 96 14.53 -5.43 0.91
CA PRO A 96 15.58 -4.43 1.12
C PRO A 96 15.09 -2.98 1.34
N LYS A 97 13.92 -2.64 0.77
CA LYS A 97 13.28 -1.32 0.94
C LYS A 97 12.81 -1.10 2.38
N ILE A 98 12.23 -2.12 3.00
CA ILE A 98 11.75 -2.06 4.38
C ILE A 98 12.94 -2.10 5.33
N GLU A 99 13.92 -2.97 5.07
CA GLU A 99 15.15 -3.04 5.85
C GLU A 99 15.86 -1.68 5.91
N LYS A 100 16.01 -1.01 4.75
CA LYS A 100 16.57 0.34 4.69
C LYS A 100 15.77 1.35 5.52
N LEU A 101 14.45 1.34 5.42
CA LEU A 101 13.58 2.21 6.21
C LEU A 101 13.74 1.99 7.74
N VAL A 102 13.92 0.74 8.17
CA VAL A 102 14.14 0.39 9.58
C VAL A 102 15.50 0.88 10.06
N ILE A 103 16.54 0.71 9.24
CA ILE A 103 17.91 1.17 9.52
C ILE A 103 17.98 2.70 9.56
N ASP A 104 17.34 3.38 8.60
CA ASP A 104 17.29 4.85 8.53
C ASP A 104 16.57 5.43 9.76
N LYS A 105 15.59 4.71 10.32
CA LYS A 105 14.93 5.04 11.59
C LYS A 105 15.73 4.64 12.84
N GLY A 106 16.93 4.09 12.69
CA GLY A 106 17.82 3.70 13.79
C GLY A 106 17.31 2.50 14.62
N LYS A 107 16.42 1.69 14.05
CA LYS A 107 15.80 0.56 14.75
C LYS A 107 16.57 -0.73 14.52
N ARG A 108 16.43 -1.69 15.43
CA ARG A 108 17.10 -2.99 15.32
C ARG A 108 16.33 -3.91 14.38
N LEU A 109 17.02 -4.50 13.40
CA LEU A 109 16.50 -5.49 12.47
C LEU A 109 17.09 -6.87 12.78
N VAL A 110 16.24 -7.90 12.84
CA VAL A 110 16.64 -9.30 13.03
C VAL A 110 16.11 -10.14 11.87
N LEU A 111 17.00 -10.84 11.18
CA LEU A 111 16.62 -11.78 10.12
C LEU A 111 16.44 -13.18 10.72
N LEU A 112 15.26 -13.78 10.53
CA LEU A 112 14.91 -15.12 11.03
C LEU A 112 14.75 -16.08 9.86
N LEU A 113 15.68 -17.03 9.72
CA LEU A 113 15.55 -18.13 8.76
C LEU A 113 14.59 -19.20 9.28
N ASN A 114 13.46 -19.34 8.61
CA ASN A 114 12.39 -20.27 8.92
C ASN A 114 12.45 -21.54 8.04
N LYS A 115 11.87 -22.65 8.52
CA LYS A 115 11.80 -23.95 7.83
C LYS A 115 13.16 -24.53 7.42
N ILE A 116 14.15 -24.45 8.31
CA ILE A 116 15.50 -24.97 8.09
C ILE A 116 15.54 -26.49 7.86
N ASP A 117 14.48 -27.20 8.24
CA ASP A 117 14.30 -28.63 8.01
C ASP A 117 14.22 -28.99 6.51
N LEU A 118 13.79 -28.05 5.66
CA LEU A 118 13.64 -28.27 4.22
C LEU A 118 14.96 -28.16 3.44
N VAL A 119 16.06 -27.80 4.11
CA VAL A 119 17.34 -27.48 3.49
C VAL A 119 18.46 -28.26 4.18
N PRO A 120 19.44 -28.82 3.44
CA PRO A 120 20.59 -29.48 4.06
C PRO A 120 21.35 -28.56 5.02
N LYS A 121 21.88 -29.12 6.11
CA LYS A 121 22.56 -28.35 7.18
C LYS A 121 23.74 -27.54 6.64
N GLU A 122 24.42 -28.04 5.61
CA GLU A 122 25.55 -27.40 4.95
C GLU A 122 25.11 -26.09 4.27
N ASN A 123 23.93 -26.08 3.65
CA ASN A 123 23.38 -24.90 3.00
C ASN A 123 22.91 -23.87 4.04
N VAL A 124 22.30 -24.32 5.14
CA VAL A 124 21.95 -23.42 6.26
C VAL A 124 23.21 -22.73 6.81
N LYS A 125 24.32 -23.46 6.99
CA LYS A 125 25.60 -22.85 7.41
C LYS A 125 26.11 -21.81 6.42
N LYS A 126 25.99 -22.07 5.10
CA LYS A 126 26.35 -21.07 4.07
C LYS A 126 25.49 -19.82 4.17
N TRP A 127 24.18 -19.97 4.39
CA TRP A 127 23.30 -18.82 4.61
C TRP A 127 23.64 -18.03 5.87
N LEU A 128 23.95 -18.71 6.98
CA LEU A 128 24.39 -18.06 8.21
C LEU A 128 25.70 -17.28 8.04
N LEU A 129 26.61 -17.74 7.18
CA LEU A 129 27.83 -17.01 6.83
C LEU A 129 27.55 -15.83 5.89
N TYR A 130 26.56 -15.95 5.01
CA TYR A 130 26.20 -14.90 4.06
C TYR A 130 25.47 -13.72 4.72
N PHE A 131 24.60 -13.97 5.71
CA PHE A 131 23.85 -12.92 6.41
C PHE A 131 24.57 -12.34 7.64
N ARG A 132 25.80 -12.79 7.90
CA ARG A 132 26.65 -12.29 8.98
C ARG A 132 27.48 -11.11 8.51
#